data_AF-A0A261AA34-F1
#
_entry.id   AF-A0A261AA34-F1
#
_cell.length_a   1.000
_cell.length_b   1.000
_cell.length_c   1.000
_cell.angle_alpha   90.00
_cell.angle_beta   90.00
_cell.angle_gamma   90.00
#
_symmetry.space_group_name_H-M   'P 1'
#
loop_
_entity.id
_entity.type
_entity.pdbx_description
1 polymer ?
#
loop_
_entity_poly.entity_id
_entity_poly.type
_entity_poly.pdbx_seq_one_letter_code
_entity_poly.pdbx_strand_id
1 'polypeptide(L)'
;MRNGFYYSCLLTIILVECSFDYKLSERALEFAASAYSLDPQPCIQKNNATVLFSKKVECDYMRDECWSVIAADNDTIFVSFSGTKSKEQL
;
A
#
# COMPACT_ATOMS: atom_id res chain seq x y z
N MET A 1 -56.00 -13.75 -17.95
CA MET A 1 -54.91 -12.82 -18.33
C MET A 1 -54.00 -12.68 -17.12
N ARG A 2 -52.86 -13.37 -17.14
CA ARG A 2 -52.00 -13.59 -15.98
C ARG A 2 -50.64 -12.96 -16.33
N ASN A 3 -50.46 -11.69 -16.00
CA ASN A 3 -49.20 -10.98 -16.25
C ASN A 3 -48.18 -11.38 -15.18
N GLY A 4 -47.38 -12.40 -15.49
CA GLY A 4 -46.19 -12.76 -14.72
C GLY A 4 -45.04 -11.83 -15.10
N PHE A 5 -44.79 -10.81 -14.28
CA PHE A 5 -43.52 -10.10 -14.30
C PHE A 5 -42.46 -11.00 -13.66
N TYR A 6 -41.86 -11.89 -14.47
CA TYR A 6 -40.57 -12.49 -14.14
C TYR A 6 -39.52 -11.40 -14.33
N TYR A 7 -39.25 -10.63 -13.27
CA TYR A 7 -37.96 -9.95 -13.15
C TYR A 7 -36.92 -11.04 -13.00
N SER A 8 -36.41 -11.50 -14.14
CA SER A 8 -35.21 -12.32 -14.22
C SER A 8 -34.12 -11.53 -13.53
N CYS A 9 -33.80 -11.96 -12.32
CA CYS A 9 -32.67 -11.49 -11.54
C CYS A 9 -31.41 -12.00 -12.25
N LEU A 10 -31.06 -11.39 -13.39
CA LEU A 10 -29.73 -11.45 -13.96
C LEU A 10 -28.84 -10.56 -13.09
N LEU A 11 -28.59 -11.06 -11.88
CA LEU A 11 -27.51 -10.64 -11.03
C LEU A 11 -26.24 -11.08 -11.77
N THR A 12 -25.70 -10.22 -12.63
CA THR A 12 -24.35 -10.37 -13.17
C THR A 12 -23.41 -10.27 -11.97
N ILE A 13 -23.12 -11.42 -11.35
CA ILE A 13 -22.03 -11.57 -10.40
C ILE A 13 -20.77 -11.35 -11.24
N ILE A 14 -20.27 -10.13 -11.24
CA ILE A 14 -18.91 -9.85 -11.70
C ILE A 14 -18.02 -10.57 -10.70
N LEU A 15 -17.60 -11.78 -11.06
CA LEU A 15 -16.50 -12.45 -10.40
C LEU A 15 -15.25 -11.60 -10.69
N VAL A 16 -15.02 -10.59 -9.86
CA VAL A 16 -13.71 -9.94 -9.79
C VAL A 16 -12.79 -11.01 -9.23
N GLU A 17 -12.11 -11.74 -10.11
CA GLU A 17 -11.00 -12.57 -9.69
C GLU A 17 -9.94 -11.61 -9.09
N CYS A 18 -9.78 -11.65 -7.77
CA CYS A 18 -8.64 -11.04 -7.10
C CYS A 18 -7.39 -11.84 -7.47
N SER A 19 -6.85 -11.60 -8.67
CA SER A 19 -5.55 -12.12 -9.05
C SER A 19 -4.48 -11.34 -8.28
N PHE A 20 -3.73 -12.05 -7.43
CA PHE A 20 -2.61 -11.46 -6.73
C PHE A 20 -1.50 -11.06 -7.72
N ASP A 21 -1.10 -9.79 -7.69
CA ASP A 21 0.01 -9.28 -8.50
C ASP A 21 1.31 -9.37 -7.70
N TYR A 22 2.15 -10.34 -8.06
CA TYR A 22 3.45 -10.55 -7.44
C TYR A 22 4.41 -9.36 -7.64
N LYS A 23 4.40 -8.71 -8.81
CA LYS A 23 5.31 -7.59 -9.10
C LYS A 23 4.92 -6.35 -8.31
N LEU A 24 3.63 -6.03 -8.26
CA LEU A 24 3.13 -4.93 -7.44
C LEU A 24 3.45 -5.20 -5.96
N SER A 25 3.32 -6.44 -5.51
CA SER A 25 3.59 -6.82 -4.12
C SER A 25 5.07 -6.72 -3.76
N GLU A 26 5.98 -7.21 -4.61
CA GLU A 26 7.42 -7.04 -4.42
C GLU A 26 7.78 -5.54 -4.33
N ARG A 27 7.27 -4.75 -5.27
CA ARG A 27 7.45 -3.30 -5.30
C ARG A 27 6.94 -2.64 -4.02
N ALA A 28 5.72 -2.98 -3.58
CA ALA A 28 5.14 -2.46 -2.34
C ALA A 28 5.99 -2.78 -1.10
N LEU A 29 6.61 -3.96 -1.06
CA LEU A 29 7.54 -4.34 0.03
C LEU A 29 8.82 -3.51 0.03
N GLU A 30 9.36 -3.14 -1.14
CA GLU A 30 10.53 -2.26 -1.22
C GLU A 30 10.21 -0.83 -0.72
N PHE A 31 9.03 -0.30 -1.08
CA PHE A 31 8.56 0.98 -0.55
C PHE A 31 8.29 0.90 0.98
N ALA A 32 7.70 -0.19 1.47
CA ALA A 32 7.53 -0.40 2.91
C ALA A 32 8.87 -0.46 3.65
N ALA A 33 9.87 -1.15 3.10
CA ALA A 33 11.21 -1.22 3.67
C ALA A 33 11.90 0.17 3.71
N SER A 34 11.61 1.04 2.74
CA SER A 34 12.15 2.41 2.73
C SER A 34 11.77 3.21 3.97
N ALA A 35 10.59 2.95 4.56
CA ALA A 35 10.15 3.61 5.78
C ALA A 35 10.92 3.15 7.04
N TYR A 36 11.70 2.08 6.96
CA TYR A 36 12.59 1.67 8.06
C TYR A 36 14.01 2.28 7.94
N SER A 37 14.34 2.90 6.81
CA SER A 37 15.67 3.48 6.55
C SER A 37 15.77 4.94 6.98
N LEU A 38 16.97 5.36 7.38
CA LEU A 38 17.29 6.78 7.58
C LEU A 38 17.41 7.53 6.25
N ASP A 39 17.85 6.83 5.20
CA ASP A 39 17.87 7.33 3.83
C ASP A 39 17.01 6.42 2.95
N PRO A 40 15.80 6.84 2.55
CA PRO A 40 14.93 6.04 1.69
C PRO A 40 15.37 6.05 0.22
N GLN A 41 16.25 6.96 -0.23
CA GLN A 41 16.56 7.14 -1.65
C GLN A 41 16.99 5.85 -2.38
N PRO A 42 17.85 4.99 -1.82
CA PRO A 42 18.29 3.77 -2.52
C PRO A 42 17.13 2.81 -2.84
N CYS A 43 16.18 2.65 -1.91
CA CYS A 43 15.00 1.79 -2.09
C CYS A 43 14.05 2.36 -3.16
N ILE A 44 13.94 3.69 -3.22
CA ILE A 44 12.99 4.39 -4.07
C ILE A 44 13.51 4.50 -5.51
N GLN A 45 14.79 4.83 -5.69
CA GLN A 45 15.40 4.97 -7.02
C GLN A 45 15.46 3.65 -7.78
N LYS A 46 15.66 2.51 -7.08
CA LYS A 46 15.57 1.16 -7.69
C LYS A 46 14.24 0.92 -8.40
N ASN A 47 13.18 1.59 -7.96
CA ASN A 47 11.82 1.48 -8.47
C ASN A 47 11.45 2.57 -9.49
N ASN A 48 12.42 3.32 -10.03
CA ASN A 48 12.17 4.46 -10.93
C ASN A 48 11.20 5.49 -10.34
N ALA A 49 11.21 5.65 -9.02
CA ALA A 49 10.40 6.60 -8.30
C ALA A 49 11.29 7.68 -7.66
N THR A 50 10.66 8.76 -7.21
CA THR A 50 11.31 9.87 -6.52
C THR A 50 10.71 10.05 -5.13
N VAL A 51 11.54 10.27 -4.12
CA VAL A 51 11.08 10.66 -2.78
C VAL A 51 10.51 12.08 -2.86
N LEU A 52 9.23 12.22 -2.54
CA LEU A 52 8.57 13.52 -2.44
C LEU A 52 8.63 14.05 -1.01
N PHE A 53 8.58 13.15 -0.03
CA PHE A 53 8.56 13.50 1.38
C PHE A 53 9.13 12.35 2.22
N SER A 54 9.91 12.69 3.25
CA SER A 54 10.33 11.75 4.28
C SER A 54 10.39 12.48 5.62
N LYS A 55 9.63 12.00 6.60
CA LYS A 55 9.58 12.63 7.92
C LYS A 55 9.28 11.62 9.01
N LYS A 56 9.90 11.84 10.17
CA LYS A 56 9.49 11.25 11.44
C LYS A 56 8.11 11.74 11.83
N VAL A 57 7.21 10.80 12.10
CA VAL A 57 5.87 11.03 12.61
C VAL A 57 5.73 10.24 13.91
N GLU A 58 4.90 10.72 14.84
CA GLU A 58 4.46 9.89 15.96
C GLU A 58 3.43 8.90 15.42
N CYS A 59 3.69 7.60 15.53
CA CYS A 59 2.88 6.58 14.88
C CYS A 59 2.63 5.33 15.72
N ASP A 60 3.25 5.20 16.90
CA ASP A 60 3.00 4.06 17.78
C ASP A 60 2.33 4.48 19.09
N TYR A 61 1.58 3.56 19.68
CA TYR A 61 0.95 3.63 21.00
C TYR A 61 1.98 3.92 22.11
N MET A 62 3.23 3.44 21.94
CA MET A 62 4.36 3.74 22.82
C MET A 62 5.03 5.09 22.56
N ARG A 63 4.48 5.91 21.63
CA ARG A 63 5.06 7.17 21.13
C ARG A 63 6.45 7.01 20.50
N ASP A 64 6.70 5.84 19.91
CA ASP A 64 7.92 5.65 19.14
C ASP A 64 7.86 6.48 17.84
N GLU A 65 9.00 7.07 17.48
CA GLU A 65 9.15 7.78 16.22
C GLU A 65 9.28 6.76 15.09
N CYS A 66 8.33 6.78 14.16
CA CYS A 66 8.42 5.99 12.94
C CYS A 66 8.44 6.92 11.72
N TRP A 67 9.07 6.45 10.64
CA TRP A 67 9.21 7.28 9.46
C TRP A 67 8.02 7.07 8.54
N SER A 68 7.55 8.18 7.99
CA SER A 68 6.64 8.21 6.85
C SER A 68 7.47 8.59 5.62
N VAL A 69 7.28 7.84 4.53
CA VAL A 69 7.91 8.10 3.24
C VAL A 69 6.79 8.19 2.20
N ILE A 70 6.79 9.29 1.44
CA ILE A 70 5.95 9.45 0.26
C ILE A 70 6.88 9.50 -0.94
N ALA A 71 6.64 8.62 -1.89
CA ALA A 71 7.35 8.58 -3.15
C ALA A 71 6.36 8.47 -4.30
N ALA A 72 6.78 8.86 -5.50
CA ALA A 72 5.95 8.73 -6.68
C ALA A 72 6.78 8.36 -7.90
N ASP A 73 6.16 7.61 -8.79
CA ASP A 73 6.57 7.51 -10.19
C ASP A 73 5.57 8.29 -11.07
N ASN A 74 5.57 8.04 -12.38
CA ASN A 74 4.68 8.73 -13.31
C ASN A 74 3.20 8.37 -13.15
N ASP A 75 2.89 7.20 -12.58
CA ASP A 75 1.55 6.60 -12.60
C ASP A 75 0.95 6.43 -11.19
N THR A 76 1.79 6.34 -10.16
CA THR A 76 1.43 5.88 -8.82
C THR A 76 2.12 6.70 -7.73
N ILE A 77 1.37 7.01 -6.68
CA ILE A 77 1.91 7.56 -5.42
C ILE A 77 1.95 6.44 -4.39
N PHE A 78 3.14 6.22 -3.82
CA PHE A 78 3.40 5.28 -2.75
C PHE A 78 3.48 6.02 -1.43
N VAL A 79 2.66 5.58 -0.48
CA VAL A 79 2.68 6.09 0.90
C VAL A 79 3.06 4.93 1.80
N SER A 80 4.16 5.08 2.53
CA SER A 80 4.71 4.03 3.37
C SER A 80 4.94 4.56 4.79
N PHE A 81 4.54 3.74 5.76
CA PHE A 81 4.74 4.00 7.17
C PHE A 81 5.51 2.81 7.73
N SER A 82 6.56 3.07 8.51
CA SER A 82 7.14 1.98 9.29
C SER A 82 6.18 1.62 10.41
N GLY A 83 5.97 0.33 10.62
CA GLY A 83 5.35 -0.17 11.84
C GLY A 83 6.32 -0.12 13.01
N THR A 84 6.17 -1.07 13.94
CA THR A 84 7.07 -1.17 15.09
C THR A 84 8.46 -1.72 14.72
N LYS A 85 9.45 -1.40 15.55
CA LYS A 85 10.78 -2.02 15.58
C LYS A 85 10.99 -2.89 16.82
N SER A 86 10.08 -2.83 17.80
CA SER A 86 10.17 -3.56 19.05
C SER A 86 9.62 -4.98 18.88
N LYS A 87 10.21 -5.96 19.56
CA LYS A 87 9.73 -7.34 19.52
C LYS A 87 8.52 -7.54 20.40
N GLU A 88 8.36 -6.66 21.38
CA GLU A 88 7.29 -6.65 22.37
C GLU A 88 5.92 -6.33 21.73
N GLN A 89 5.93 -5.71 20.54
CA GLN A 89 4.74 -5.34 19.77
C GLN A 89 4.49 -6.24 18.55
N LEU A 90 5.28 -7.31 18.37
CA LEU A 90 5.08 -8.37 17.36
C LEU A 90 4.50 -9.63 18.01
#